data_AF-A0A7S1AV55-F1
#
_entry.id   AF-A0A7S1AV55-F1
#
_cell.length_a   1.000
_cell.length_b   1.000
_cell.length_c   1.000
_cell.angle_alpha   90.00
_cell.angle_beta   90.00
_cell.angle_gamma   90.00
#
_symmetry.space_group_name_H-M   'P 1'
#
loop_
_entity.id
_entity.type
_entity.pdbx_description
1 polymer ?
#
loop_
_entity_poly.entity_id
_entity_poly.type
_entity_poly.pdbx_seq_one_letter_code
_entity_poly.pdbx_strand_id
1 'polypeptide(L)'
;FCFEGPRGSRETWKDYDVPGDLTGTLGDWRWNYPDYLGCCNALDQALGKVVGKLRERGELENTLLLFSSDHACHFWTRNEEYKRSCHDNSIRIPLVARGPGFMGGKVATGIASNLDLPGTILRAAGLDVPAHFHGATLQDIFSGV
;
A
#
# COMPACT_ATOMS: atom_id res chain seq x y z
N PHE A 1 -7.99 -17.25 -13.54
CA PHE A 1 -7.01 -16.88 -12.51
C PHE A 1 -6.83 -15.38 -12.59
N CYS A 2 -6.95 -14.65 -11.47
CA CYS A 2 -6.90 -13.18 -11.49
C CYS A 2 -5.49 -12.63 -11.32
N PHE A 3 -4.58 -13.39 -10.69
CA PHE A 3 -3.21 -12.97 -10.45
C PHE A 3 -2.25 -13.82 -11.27
N GLU A 4 -1.27 -13.15 -11.87
CA GLU A 4 -0.21 -13.74 -12.68
C GLU A 4 1.14 -13.24 -12.14
N GLY A 5 1.66 -13.94 -11.13
CA GLY A 5 2.97 -13.67 -10.59
C GLY A 5 4.08 -13.98 -11.59
N PRO A 6 5.30 -13.46 -11.38
CA PRO A 6 6.48 -13.89 -12.15
C PRO A 6 6.59 -15.42 -12.20
N ARG A 7 7.18 -15.95 -13.28
CA ARG A 7 7.32 -17.41 -13.47
C ARG A 7 7.99 -18.05 -12.25
N GLY A 8 7.33 -19.06 -11.69
CA GLY A 8 7.78 -19.78 -10.48
C GLY A 8 7.12 -19.31 -9.19
N SER A 9 6.40 -18.19 -9.18
CA SER A 9 5.77 -17.62 -7.98
C SER A 9 4.88 -18.62 -7.24
N ARG A 10 3.98 -19.32 -7.94
CA ARG A 10 3.16 -20.36 -7.31
C ARG A 10 3.96 -21.37 -6.50
N GLU A 11 5.05 -21.87 -7.04
CA GLU A 11 5.87 -22.89 -6.38
C GLU A 11 6.69 -22.30 -5.22
N THR A 12 7.23 -21.09 -5.40
CA THR A 12 8.01 -20.39 -4.37
C THR A 12 7.17 -20.03 -3.15
N TRP A 13 5.93 -19.61 -3.35
CA TRP A 13 5.07 -19.04 -2.30
C TRP A 13 3.92 -19.96 -1.86
N LYS A 14 3.86 -21.21 -2.33
CA LYS A 14 2.75 -22.15 -2.02
C LYS A 14 2.56 -22.42 -0.52
N ASP A 15 3.67 -22.43 0.24
CA ASP A 15 3.69 -22.78 1.66
C ASP A 15 3.91 -21.54 2.55
N TYR A 16 3.73 -20.32 2.00
CA TYR A 16 3.87 -19.09 2.76
C TYR A 16 2.72 -18.92 3.76
N ASP A 17 2.98 -18.20 4.86
CA ASP A 17 2.01 -17.95 5.92
C ASP A 17 0.72 -17.33 5.36
N VAL A 18 -0.39 -17.99 5.66
CA VAL A 18 -1.72 -17.56 5.25
C VAL A 18 -2.28 -16.61 6.31
N PRO A 19 -2.72 -15.40 5.91
CA PRO A 19 -3.38 -14.47 6.81
C PRO A 19 -4.57 -15.09 7.55
N GLY A 20 -4.73 -14.72 8.83
CA GLY A 20 -5.80 -15.27 9.67
C GLY A 20 -7.21 -14.96 9.16
N ASP A 21 -7.39 -13.86 8.43
CA ASP A 21 -8.65 -13.48 7.80
C ASP A 21 -8.99 -14.24 6.50
N LEU A 22 -8.04 -15.03 5.99
CA LEU A 22 -8.26 -15.97 4.89
C LEU A 22 -8.43 -17.41 5.38
N THR A 23 -7.78 -17.78 6.48
CA THR A 23 -7.78 -19.14 7.00
C THR A 23 -9.21 -19.62 7.33
N GLY A 24 -9.58 -20.80 6.82
CA GLY A 24 -10.93 -21.37 7.02
C GLY A 24 -12.05 -20.77 6.16
N THR A 25 -11.76 -19.77 5.32
CA THR A 25 -12.77 -19.15 4.43
C THR A 25 -12.93 -19.90 3.11
N LEU A 26 -14.09 -19.72 2.45
CA LEU A 26 -14.48 -20.34 1.18
C LEU A 26 -13.93 -19.64 -0.08
N GLY A 27 -13.17 -18.55 0.07
CA GLY A 27 -12.63 -17.77 -1.05
C GLY A 27 -11.61 -18.52 -1.91
N ASP A 28 -11.19 -17.88 -3.00
CA ASP A 28 -10.27 -18.46 -4.00
C ASP A 28 -8.77 -18.23 -3.69
N TRP A 29 -8.48 -17.72 -2.48
CA TRP A 29 -7.14 -17.35 -2.05
C TRP A 29 -6.15 -18.50 -2.16
N ARG A 30 -6.56 -19.75 -1.91
CA ARG A 30 -5.62 -20.88 -1.96
C ARG A 30 -4.95 -21.03 -3.32
N TRP A 31 -5.64 -20.66 -4.41
CA TRP A 31 -5.12 -20.82 -5.77
C TRP A 31 -4.43 -19.55 -6.27
N ASN A 32 -4.75 -18.39 -5.67
CA ASN A 32 -4.34 -17.08 -6.14
C ASN A 32 -3.29 -16.40 -5.25
N TYR A 33 -3.26 -16.71 -3.95
CA TYR A 33 -2.39 -16.09 -2.96
C TYR A 33 -0.90 -16.28 -3.26
N PRO A 34 -0.42 -17.47 -3.69
CA PRO A 34 0.99 -17.63 -4.05
C PRO A 34 1.45 -16.71 -5.20
N ASP A 35 0.62 -16.54 -6.23
CA ASP A 35 0.94 -15.61 -7.32
C ASP A 35 0.79 -14.15 -6.90
N TYR A 36 -0.20 -13.84 -6.07
CA TYR A 36 -0.36 -12.51 -5.47
C TYR A 36 0.90 -12.10 -4.70
N LEU A 37 1.45 -13.01 -3.86
CA LEU A 37 2.72 -12.80 -3.18
C LEU A 37 3.89 -12.64 -4.16
N GLY A 38 3.88 -13.40 -5.25
CA GLY A 38 4.81 -13.21 -6.37
C GLY A 38 4.78 -11.79 -6.94
N CYS A 39 3.59 -11.24 -7.19
CA CYS A 39 3.40 -9.85 -7.62
C CYS A 39 3.91 -8.85 -6.57
N CYS A 40 3.56 -9.05 -5.29
CA CYS A 40 4.03 -8.19 -4.20
C CYS A 40 5.56 -8.17 -4.09
N ASN A 41 6.21 -9.33 -4.15
CA ASN A 41 7.66 -9.42 -4.11
C ASN A 41 8.32 -8.77 -5.35
N ALA A 42 7.74 -8.93 -6.54
CA ALA A 42 8.24 -8.25 -7.74
C ALA A 42 8.11 -6.72 -7.62
N LEU A 43 7.00 -6.24 -7.05
CA LEU A 43 6.77 -4.83 -6.79
C LEU A 43 7.77 -4.27 -5.77
N ASP A 44 8.05 -5.00 -4.69
CA ASP A 44 9.06 -4.62 -3.69
C ASP A 44 10.45 -4.48 -4.31
N GLN A 45 10.87 -5.45 -5.13
CA GLN A 45 12.13 -5.37 -5.87
C GLN A 45 12.18 -4.19 -6.84
N ALA A 46 11.07 -3.88 -7.51
CA ALA A 46 10.98 -2.72 -8.40
C ALA A 46 11.07 -1.40 -7.64
N LEU A 47 10.39 -1.29 -6.48
CA LEU A 47 10.49 -0.14 -5.59
C LEU A 47 11.93 0.05 -5.10
N GLY A 48 12.61 -1.02 -4.72
CA GLY A 48 14.03 -1.01 -4.34
C GLY A 48 14.94 -0.41 -5.42
N LYS A 49 14.67 -0.70 -6.71
CA LYS A 49 15.41 -0.11 -7.84
C LYS A 49 15.17 1.39 -7.96
N VAL A 50 13.92 1.84 -7.84
CA VAL A 50 13.57 3.27 -7.89
C VAL A 50 14.25 4.03 -6.75
N VAL A 51 14.10 3.53 -5.51
CA VAL A 51 14.73 4.11 -4.33
C VAL A 51 16.26 4.11 -4.44
N GLY A 52 16.84 3.01 -4.93
CA GLY A 52 18.28 2.91 -5.19
C GLY A 52 18.76 3.98 -6.18
N LYS A 53 18.02 4.19 -7.27
CA LYS A 53 18.38 5.20 -8.27
C LYS A 53 18.27 6.64 -7.73
N LEU A 54 17.24 6.94 -6.95
CA LEU A 54 17.12 8.24 -6.27
C LEU A 54 18.30 8.47 -5.31
N ARG A 55 18.74 7.42 -4.60
CA ARG A 55 19.90 7.49 -3.70
C ARG A 55 21.20 7.77 -4.45
N GLU A 56 21.45 7.04 -5.55
CA GLU A 56 22.62 7.24 -6.41
C GLU A 56 22.72 8.67 -6.95
N ARG A 57 21.57 9.30 -7.23
CA ARG A 57 21.49 10.69 -7.71
C ARG A 57 21.59 11.73 -6.60
N GLY A 58 21.57 11.33 -5.33
CA GLY A 58 21.51 12.25 -4.19
C GLY A 58 20.16 12.96 -4.03
N GLU A 59 19.11 12.49 -4.72
CA GLU A 59 17.77 13.13 -4.75
C GLU A 59 16.83 12.56 -3.67
N LEU A 60 17.21 11.42 -3.08
CA LEU A 60 16.34 10.65 -2.19
C LEU A 60 15.87 11.44 -0.95
N GLU A 61 16.71 12.30 -0.37
CA GLU A 61 16.33 13.10 0.82
C GLU A 61 15.32 14.21 0.50
N ASN A 62 15.34 14.74 -0.72
CA ASN A 62 14.42 15.78 -1.18
C ASN A 62 13.21 15.21 -1.95
N THR A 63 12.98 13.90 -1.89
CA THR A 63 11.88 13.24 -2.60
C THR A 63 10.84 12.76 -1.60
N LEU A 64 9.58 13.17 -1.81
CA LEU A 64 8.45 12.54 -1.13
C LEU A 64 8.15 11.19 -1.80
N LEU A 65 8.28 10.12 -1.01
CA LEU A 65 7.88 8.76 -1.39
C LEU A 65 6.61 8.39 -0.63
N LEU A 66 5.56 8.10 -1.37
CA LEU A 66 4.30 7.53 -0.87
C LEU A 66 4.11 6.15 -1.47
N PHE A 67 4.02 5.13 -0.63
CA PHE A 67 3.63 3.78 -1.04
C PHE A 67 2.22 3.52 -0.53
N SER A 68 1.30 3.21 -1.42
CA SER A 68 -0.12 2.96 -1.11
C SER A 68 -0.73 1.96 -2.09
N SER A 69 -1.99 1.59 -1.87
CA SER A 69 -2.83 0.84 -2.81
C SER A 69 -4.16 1.58 -3.05
N ASP A 70 -4.83 1.33 -4.16
CA ASP A 70 -6.17 1.88 -4.39
C ASP A 70 -7.24 1.15 -3.56
N HIS A 71 -7.07 -0.15 -3.38
CA HIS A 71 -7.90 -1.02 -2.54
C HIS A 71 -7.10 -2.26 -2.06
N ALA A 72 -7.71 -3.04 -1.17
CA ALA A 72 -7.17 -4.34 -0.75
C ALA A 72 -7.75 -5.50 -1.60
N CYS A 73 -7.44 -6.74 -1.22
CA CYS A 73 -7.90 -7.95 -1.88
C CYS A 73 -8.39 -8.94 -0.83
N HIS A 74 -9.66 -9.32 -0.91
CA HIS A 74 -10.26 -10.30 -0.01
C HIS A 74 -10.50 -11.66 -0.67
N PHE A 75 -9.95 -11.92 -1.87
CA PHE A 75 -9.99 -13.23 -2.52
C PHE A 75 -11.36 -13.92 -2.51
N TRP A 76 -12.41 -13.18 -2.88
CA TRP A 76 -13.80 -13.66 -2.97
C TRP A 76 -14.40 -14.16 -1.65
N THR A 77 -13.79 -13.82 -0.50
CA THR A 77 -14.32 -14.21 0.82
C THR A 77 -15.59 -13.43 1.24
N ARG A 78 -15.98 -12.38 0.50
CA ARG A 78 -17.08 -11.46 0.87
C ARG A 78 -18.19 -11.37 -0.17
N ASN A 79 -17.83 -11.31 -1.45
CA ASN A 79 -18.72 -11.18 -2.60
C ASN A 79 -18.06 -11.86 -3.81
N GLU A 80 -18.70 -11.77 -4.98
CA GLU A 80 -18.24 -12.38 -6.24
C GLU A 80 -17.15 -11.53 -6.96
N GLU A 81 -16.34 -10.77 -6.22
CA GLU A 81 -15.18 -10.01 -6.72
C GLU A 81 -14.05 -10.03 -5.66
N TYR A 82 -12.90 -9.42 -5.95
CA TYR A 82 -11.76 -9.28 -5.02
C TYR A 82 -11.83 -8.05 -4.11
N LYS A 83 -12.78 -7.14 -4.38
CA LYS A 83 -12.91 -5.80 -3.78
C LYS A 83 -14.38 -5.36 -3.78
N ARG A 84 -14.64 -4.07 -3.53
CA ARG A 84 -16.01 -3.48 -3.45
C ARG A 84 -16.86 -4.09 -2.34
N SER A 85 -16.26 -4.32 -1.18
CA SER A 85 -17.00 -4.54 0.06
C SER A 85 -16.55 -3.55 1.13
N CYS A 86 -17.40 -3.30 2.12
CA CYS A 86 -17.08 -2.38 3.22
C CYS A 86 -16.27 -3.04 4.35
N HIS A 87 -15.66 -4.20 4.10
CA HIS A 87 -14.88 -4.93 5.09
C HIS A 87 -13.41 -4.53 5.04
N ASP A 88 -12.72 -4.61 6.18
CA ASP A 88 -11.29 -4.28 6.30
C ASP A 88 -10.43 -4.94 5.22
N ASN A 89 -10.65 -6.21 4.92
CA ASN A 89 -9.89 -6.94 3.89
C ASN A 89 -10.17 -6.48 2.43
N SER A 90 -11.07 -5.50 2.25
CA SER A 90 -11.31 -4.80 0.98
C SER A 90 -10.85 -3.34 0.98
N ILE A 91 -10.89 -2.65 2.13
CA ILE A 91 -10.67 -1.19 2.22
C ILE A 91 -9.39 -0.80 2.96
N ARG A 92 -8.84 -1.68 3.80
CA ARG A 92 -7.64 -1.40 4.59
C ARG A 92 -6.40 -1.73 3.76
N ILE A 93 -5.74 -0.68 3.32
CA ILE A 93 -4.58 -0.71 2.42
C ILE A 93 -3.28 -0.40 3.15
N PRO A 94 -2.11 -0.81 2.62
CA PRO A 94 -0.83 -0.30 3.10
C PRO A 94 -0.72 1.20 2.80
N LEU A 95 -0.10 1.95 3.70
CA LEU A 95 0.28 3.35 3.48
C LEU A 95 1.58 3.63 4.21
N VAL A 96 2.63 4.00 3.46
CA VAL A 96 3.95 4.36 4.00
C VAL A 96 4.40 5.66 3.34
N ALA A 97 4.90 6.61 4.13
CA ALA A 97 5.39 7.90 3.68
C ALA A 97 6.82 8.16 4.15
N ARG A 98 7.65 8.75 3.30
CA ARG A 98 9.02 9.19 3.61
C ARG A 98 9.36 10.45 2.82
N GLY A 99 10.10 11.38 3.44
CA GLY A 99 10.67 12.54 2.76
C GLY A 99 10.20 13.86 3.39
N PRO A 100 10.12 14.96 2.63
CA PRO A 100 9.68 16.25 3.16
C PRO A 100 8.36 16.16 3.93
N GLY A 101 8.38 16.56 5.20
CA GLY A 101 7.23 16.47 6.11
C GLY A 101 7.06 15.14 6.86
N PHE A 102 7.88 14.12 6.56
CA PHE A 102 7.82 12.79 7.19
C PHE A 102 9.22 12.34 7.63
N MET A 103 9.47 12.41 8.94
CA MET A 103 10.75 12.06 9.55
C MET A 103 10.58 10.89 10.54
N GLY A 104 11.54 9.96 10.51
CA GLY A 104 11.60 8.81 11.42
C GLY A 104 10.74 7.61 11.01
N GLY A 105 10.92 6.49 11.71
CA GLY A 105 10.15 5.25 11.53
C GLY A 105 8.93 5.19 12.46
N LYS A 106 8.14 6.27 12.50
CA LYS A 106 6.96 6.37 13.36
C LYS A 106 5.80 5.58 12.75
N VAL A 107 4.97 5.01 13.62
CA VAL A 107 3.71 4.35 13.25
C VAL A 107 2.57 5.14 13.85
N ALA A 108 1.66 5.64 13.00
CA ALA A 108 0.43 6.26 13.44
C ALA A 108 -0.73 5.26 13.37
N THR A 109 -1.64 5.32 14.35
CA THR A 109 -2.87 4.51 14.41
C THR A 109 -4.11 5.28 14.00
N GLY A 110 -3.95 6.55 13.58
CA GLY A 110 -5.03 7.39 13.07
C GLY A 110 -5.61 6.83 11.77
N ILE A 111 -6.86 7.21 11.47
CA ILE A 111 -7.52 6.86 10.22
C ILE A 111 -6.96 7.74 9.11
N ALA A 112 -6.56 7.10 8.01
CA ALA A 112 -6.12 7.74 6.78
C ALA A 112 -6.95 7.23 5.59
N SER A 113 -7.07 8.05 4.56
CA SER A 113 -7.78 7.77 3.33
C SER A 113 -6.95 8.14 2.11
N ASN A 114 -7.21 7.50 0.96
CA ASN A 114 -6.64 7.93 -0.32
C ASN A 114 -7.00 9.39 -0.68
N LEU A 115 -8.07 9.95 -0.08
CA LEU A 115 -8.42 11.36 -0.21
C LEU A 115 -7.40 12.31 0.43
N ASP A 116 -6.58 11.83 1.35
CA ASP A 116 -5.57 12.62 2.07
C ASP A 116 -4.29 12.82 1.25
N LEU A 117 -4.06 11.96 0.24
CA LEU A 117 -2.83 11.97 -0.55
C LEU A 117 -2.63 13.26 -1.36
N PRO A 118 -3.63 13.80 -2.09
CA PRO A 118 -3.44 15.01 -2.88
C PRO A 118 -3.01 16.23 -2.05
N GLY A 119 -3.69 16.46 -0.91
CA GLY A 119 -3.34 17.57 0.00
C GLY A 119 -1.97 17.37 0.64
N THR A 120 -1.63 16.13 1.00
CA THR A 120 -0.31 15.74 1.52
C THR A 120 0.82 16.05 0.55
N ILE A 121 0.64 15.75 -0.74
CA ILE A 121 1.64 15.99 -1.79
C ILE A 121 1.85 17.49 -1.98
N LEU A 122 0.77 18.28 -2.09
CA LEU A 122 0.87 19.73 -2.25
C LEU A 122 1.59 20.38 -1.07
N ARG A 123 1.22 19.98 0.16
CA ARG A 123 1.87 20.49 1.38
C ARG A 123 3.34 20.13 1.44
N ALA A 124 3.73 18.91 1.07
CA ALA A 124 5.13 18.51 1.01
C ALA A 124 5.92 19.30 -0.05
N ALA A 125 5.27 19.74 -1.13
CA ALA A 125 5.85 20.62 -2.15
C ALA A 125 5.88 22.10 -1.73
N GLY A 126 5.40 22.47 -0.54
CA GLY A 126 5.31 23.85 -0.07
C GLY A 126 4.21 24.67 -0.74
N LEU A 127 3.19 24.00 -1.30
CA LEU A 127 2.05 24.64 -1.95
C LEU A 127 0.82 24.65 -1.02
N ASP A 128 -0.04 25.64 -1.22
CA ASP A 128 -1.32 25.71 -0.53
C ASP A 128 -2.24 24.57 -0.97
N VAL A 129 -2.97 23.99 -0.01
CA VAL A 129 -3.97 22.95 -0.26
C VAL A 129 -5.31 23.63 -0.59
N PRO A 130 -5.90 23.41 -1.78
CA PRO A 130 -7.18 24.02 -2.13
C PRO A 130 -8.30 23.61 -1.18
N ALA A 131 -9.17 24.56 -0.82
CA ALA A 131 -10.27 24.33 0.12
C ALA A 131 -11.33 23.31 -0.35
N HIS A 132 -11.34 22.95 -1.64
CA HIS A 132 -12.25 21.92 -2.18
C HIS A 132 -11.71 20.49 -2.04
N PHE A 133 -10.49 20.31 -1.54
CA PHE A 133 -9.99 18.98 -1.17
C PHE A 133 -10.59 18.59 0.18
N HIS A 134 -11.20 17.41 0.24
CA HIS A 134 -11.90 16.93 1.43
C HIS A 134 -11.02 16.10 2.36
N GLY A 135 -9.87 15.63 1.90
CA GLY A 135 -8.92 14.89 2.74
C GLY A 135 -8.11 15.80 3.65
N ALA A 136 -7.73 15.27 4.80
CA ALA A 136 -6.73 15.89 5.67
C ALA A 136 -5.33 15.69 5.07
N THR A 137 -4.32 16.39 5.56
CA THR A 137 -2.94 16.04 5.17
C THR A 137 -2.36 15.05 6.16
N LEU A 138 -1.65 14.04 5.67
CA LEU A 138 -1.10 12.98 6.50
C LEU A 138 -0.04 13.50 7.48
N GLN A 139 0.61 14.64 7.19
CA GLN A 139 1.53 15.30 8.12
C GLN A 139 0.83 15.65 9.45
N ASP A 140 -0.46 15.98 9.41
CA ASP A 140 -1.24 16.37 10.59
C ASP A 140 -1.51 15.17 11.52
N ILE A 141 -1.58 13.96 10.96
CA ILE A 141 -1.78 12.72 11.73
C ILE A 141 -0.58 12.44 12.66
N PHE A 142 0.63 12.84 12.24
CA PHE A 142 1.84 12.65 13.03
C PHE A 142 2.13 13.81 14.00
N SER A 143 1.34 14.89 14.00
CA SER A 143 1.60 16.07 14.85
C SER A 143 1.41 15.81 16.36
N GLY A 144 0.82 14.66 16.73
CA GLY A 144 0.61 14.23 18.12
C GLY A 144 1.36 12.96 18.52
N VAL A 145 2.31 12.48 17.69
CA VAL A 145 3.07 11.23 17.89
C VAL A 145 4.56 11.51 18.02
#